data_AF-A0A963HCA8-F1
#
_entry.id   AF-A0A963HCA8-F1
#
_cell.length_a   1.000
_cell.length_b   1.000
_cell.length_c   1.000
_cell.angle_alpha   90.00
_cell.angle_beta   90.00
_cell.angle_gamma   90.00
#
_symmetry.space_group_name_H-M   'P 1'
#
loop_
_entity.id
_entity.type
_entity.pdbx_description
1 polymer ?
#
loop_
_entity_poly.entity_id
_entity_poly.type
_entity_poly.pdbx_seq_one_letter_code
_entity_poly.pdbx_strand_id
1 'polypeptide(L)'
;MPPHPNRRRQVVGHFKRSTKRLFILLLSLPLVILAGALLYMSGMSYLEHSPRDFWTSLEWAAETLTTTGYGSDSHWTHPAMILFVIFFELVGMSFYVLVFPVFFLPYFEERFEVRLPARLPAMAGRVLIHRYDPAVDSLVEELRRVGTAFVILEQDERQARRLRDRGYDVVFGTLDEQPGILAGVEAAQALITNADDHADATFIMMARERGYRGPILALAENPLHRQPMEKIGATAVFTPSHVLGAALASRASSRISPKVEGLQLLGERVGIADFRVQSSSPLAGKRLGDLRLRARYGATVIGQWIGGRFAPAEGPETSIEPGAILVVAGAHANLARVERLATPLRRHGPIVVAGHGIVGRKVVEMLRDAGETAIVIDIRPDAAVDVVGNVLEHATLDDAQVRKASAVVLALSNDSAGVFATAVVRDYAPEVPLIARVNLAPNVARLYQAGADFALSVGQVAGQILAHH
;
A
#
# COMPACT_ATOMS: atom_id res chain seq x y z
N MET A 1 15.52 -4.39 41.80
CA MET A 1 14.15 -4.05 42.24
C MET A 1 14.24 -3.22 43.52
N PRO A 2 14.16 -1.89 43.40
CA PRO A 2 13.39 -1.08 44.35
C PRO A 2 12.42 -0.14 43.60
N PRO A 3 11.27 0.23 44.19
CA PRO A 3 10.25 1.01 43.49
C PRO A 3 10.50 2.52 43.66
N HIS A 4 10.55 3.27 42.55
CA HIS A 4 10.48 4.73 42.57
C HIS A 4 9.01 5.17 42.72
N PRO A 5 8.68 6.01 43.73
CA PRO A 5 7.33 6.51 43.93
C PRO A 5 7.09 7.82 43.15
N ASN A 6 5.80 8.18 43.02
CA ASN A 6 5.24 9.45 42.55
C ASN A 6 4.98 9.63 41.04
N ARG A 7 4.06 8.81 40.50
CA ARG A 7 3.03 9.31 39.57
C ARG A 7 1.78 9.71 40.38
N ARG A 8 1.69 10.97 40.79
CA ARG A 8 0.42 11.65 41.14
C ARG A 8 0.69 13.13 41.40
N ARG A 9 0.57 13.95 40.36
CA ARG A 9 0.00 15.31 40.38
C ARG A 9 0.08 15.92 38.98
N GLN A 10 -0.93 16.72 38.66
CA GLN A 10 -1.20 17.42 37.40
C GLN A 10 -1.94 16.61 36.31
N VAL A 11 -3.13 16.12 36.67
CA VAL A 11 -4.27 16.13 35.74
C VAL A 11 -5.10 17.37 36.08
N VAL A 12 -4.62 18.54 35.68
CA VAL A 12 -5.50 19.69 35.46
C VAL A 12 -5.42 19.94 33.96
N GLY A 13 -6.28 19.21 33.25
CA GLY A 13 -6.40 19.32 31.81
C GLY A 13 -6.67 20.77 31.44
N HIS A 14 -5.77 21.34 30.65
CA HIS A 14 -6.10 22.49 29.82
C HIS A 14 -7.24 22.04 28.89
N PHE A 15 -8.49 22.21 29.33
CA PHE A 15 -9.63 22.14 28.43
C PHE A 15 -9.34 23.12 27.28
N LYS A 16 -9.17 22.58 26.07
CA LYS A 16 -8.95 23.36 24.85
C LYS A 16 -10.00 24.48 24.80
N ARG A 17 -9.61 25.65 24.28
CA ARG A 17 -10.49 26.84 24.20
C ARG A 17 -11.87 26.55 23.60
N SER A 18 -11.99 25.52 22.74
CA SER A 18 -13.24 25.02 22.15
C SER A 18 -14.21 24.41 23.18
N THR A 19 -13.72 23.55 24.09
CA THR A 19 -14.57 22.89 25.09
C THR A 19 -15.15 23.88 26.09
N LYS A 20 -14.37 24.88 26.51
CA LYS A 20 -14.88 25.95 27.40
C LYS A 20 -15.98 26.77 26.73
N ARG A 21 -15.83 27.09 25.43
CA ARG A 21 -16.86 27.82 24.66
C ARG A 21 -18.14 27.00 24.53
N LEU A 22 -18.04 25.70 24.26
CA LEU A 22 -19.20 24.80 24.19
C LEU A 22 -19.95 24.73 25.53
N PHE A 23 -19.24 24.62 26.65
CA PHE A 23 -19.86 24.62 27.99
C PHE A 23 -20.55 25.96 28.33
N ILE A 24 -19.91 27.09 28.02
CA ILE A 24 -20.51 28.42 28.22
C ILE A 24 -21.80 28.54 27.39
N LEU A 25 -21.76 28.05 26.16
CA LEU A 25 -22.89 28.10 25.24
C LEU A 25 -24.05 27.19 25.68
N LEU A 26 -23.76 25.95 26.10
CA LEU A 26 -24.77 25.04 26.64
C LEU A 26 -25.41 25.60 27.92
N LEU A 27 -24.64 26.27 28.78
CA LEU A 27 -25.14 26.90 29.99
C LEU A 27 -25.94 28.19 29.69
N SER A 28 -25.66 28.87 28.59
CA SER A 28 -26.39 30.08 28.18
C SER A 28 -27.82 29.78 27.70
N LEU A 29 -28.08 28.57 27.19
CA LEU A 29 -29.40 28.20 26.66
C LEU A 29 -30.53 28.24 27.72
N PRO A 30 -30.43 27.56 28.89
CA PRO A 30 -31.46 27.67 29.91
C PRO A 30 -31.61 29.10 30.46
N LEU A 31 -30.53 29.90 30.45
CA LEU A 31 -30.58 31.31 30.85
C LEU A 31 -31.37 32.15 29.84
N VAL A 32 -31.20 31.93 28.54
CA VAL A 32 -31.96 32.59 27.47
C VAL A 32 -33.42 32.19 27.51
N ILE A 33 -33.72 30.90 27.72
CA ILE A 33 -35.11 30.42 27.90
C ILE A 33 -35.76 31.10 29.09
N LEU A 34 -35.08 31.14 30.24
CA LEU A 34 -35.60 31.78 31.45
C LEU A 34 -35.82 33.28 31.26
N ALA A 35 -34.87 33.98 30.65
CA ALA A 35 -35.00 35.41 30.35
C ALA A 35 -36.15 35.68 29.37
N GLY A 36 -36.27 34.87 28.31
CA GLY A 36 -37.36 34.95 27.35
C GLY A 36 -38.73 34.72 27.99
N ALA A 37 -38.83 33.72 28.88
CA ALA A 37 -40.03 33.41 29.63
C ALA A 37 -40.47 34.58 30.53
N LEU A 38 -39.53 35.18 31.27
CA LEU A 38 -39.83 36.32 32.14
C LEU A 38 -40.23 37.57 31.36
N LEU A 39 -39.57 37.82 30.22
CA LEU A 39 -39.92 38.93 29.33
C LEU A 39 -41.30 38.72 28.69
N TYR A 40 -41.60 37.49 28.26
CA TYR A 40 -42.91 37.13 27.72
C TYR A 40 -44.02 37.29 28.76
N MET A 41 -43.81 36.74 29.97
CA MET A 41 -44.73 36.87 31.10
C MET A 41 -45.03 38.33 31.43
N SER A 42 -43.99 39.17 31.45
CA SER A 42 -44.10 40.61 31.72
C SER A 42 -44.84 41.32 30.58
N GLY A 43 -44.48 41.03 29.33
CA GLY A 43 -45.10 41.62 28.15
C GLY A 43 -46.59 41.28 28.04
N MET A 44 -46.97 40.04 28.30
CA MET A 44 -48.37 39.60 28.34
C MET A 44 -49.16 40.27 29.46
N SER A 45 -48.53 40.49 30.62
CA SER A 45 -49.18 41.14 31.78
C SER A 45 -49.38 42.65 31.59
N TYR A 46 -48.39 43.36 31.04
CA TYR A 46 -48.40 44.82 30.97
C TYR A 46 -48.81 45.41 29.62
N LEU A 47 -48.53 44.72 28.51
CA LEU A 47 -48.82 45.22 27.16
C LEU A 47 -50.12 44.64 26.59
N GLU A 48 -50.34 43.34 26.75
CA GLU A 48 -51.53 42.64 26.23
C GLU A 48 -52.66 42.53 27.27
N HIS A 49 -52.41 42.90 28.53
CA HIS A 49 -53.36 42.82 29.64
C HIS A 49 -53.98 41.40 29.84
N SER A 50 -53.21 40.37 29.47
CA SER A 50 -53.59 38.96 29.51
C SER A 50 -52.48 38.17 30.21
N PRO A 51 -52.42 38.20 31.56
CA PRO A 51 -51.30 37.63 32.30
C PRO A 51 -51.19 36.12 32.08
N ARG A 52 -49.95 35.64 31.94
CA ARG A 52 -49.61 34.21 31.84
C ARG A 52 -48.86 33.77 33.09
N ASP A 53 -49.06 32.52 33.47
CA ASP A 53 -48.29 31.93 34.57
C ASP A 53 -46.83 31.70 34.16
N PHE A 54 -45.95 31.59 35.16
CA PHE A 54 -44.53 31.34 34.94
C PHE A 54 -44.29 30.09 34.08
N TRP A 55 -45.00 29.00 34.38
CA TRP A 55 -44.85 27.73 33.68
C TRP A 55 -45.30 27.82 32.22
N THR A 56 -46.42 28.50 31.96
CA THR A 56 -46.91 28.73 30.59
C THR A 56 -45.95 29.60 29.78
N SER A 57 -45.35 30.62 30.42
CA SER A 57 -44.37 31.50 29.76
C SER A 57 -43.04 30.78 29.50
N LEU A 58 -42.65 29.86 30.39
CA LEU A 58 -41.46 29.01 30.24
C LEU A 58 -41.64 27.97 29.14
N GLU A 59 -42.83 27.35 29.08
CA GLU A 59 -43.24 26.44 28.01
C GLU A 59 -43.21 27.15 26.65
N TRP A 60 -43.85 28.32 26.53
CA TRP A 60 -43.80 29.14 25.32
C TRP A 60 -42.36 29.48 24.89
N ALA A 61 -41.51 29.93 25.83
CA ALA A 61 -40.13 30.27 25.53
C ALA A 61 -39.30 29.04 25.10
N ALA A 62 -39.54 27.88 25.71
CA ALA A 62 -38.86 26.65 25.32
C ALA A 62 -39.31 26.17 23.93
N GLU A 63 -40.60 26.16 23.64
CA GLU A 63 -41.14 25.77 22.34
C GLU A 63 -40.70 26.69 21.21
N THR A 64 -40.67 28.00 21.48
CA THR A 64 -40.26 29.02 20.50
C THR A 64 -38.77 28.94 20.23
N LEU A 65 -37.93 28.82 21.28
CA LEU A 65 -36.48 28.69 21.11
C LEU A 65 -36.11 27.37 20.42
N THR A 66 -36.81 26.27 20.73
CA THR A 66 -36.60 24.95 20.09
C THR A 66 -37.19 24.83 18.70
N THR A 67 -37.90 25.86 18.21
CA THR A 67 -38.63 25.85 16.93
C THR A 67 -39.70 24.77 16.83
N THR A 68 -40.22 24.29 17.97
CA THR A 68 -41.28 23.28 18.05
C THR A 68 -42.65 23.91 17.78
N GLY A 69 -42.94 25.03 18.46
CA GLY A 69 -44.12 25.88 18.28
C GLY A 69 -45.46 25.13 18.28
N TYR A 70 -45.93 24.62 19.42
CA TYR A 70 -47.24 23.95 19.49
C TYR A 70 -48.42 24.92 19.30
N GLY A 71 -48.18 26.22 19.34
CA GLY A 71 -49.16 27.26 19.02
C GLY A 71 -50.23 27.47 20.09
N SER A 72 -49.97 27.02 21.33
CA SER A 72 -50.87 27.20 22.48
C SER A 72 -51.11 28.67 22.83
N ASP A 73 -50.12 29.53 22.59
CA ASP A 73 -50.18 30.98 22.76
C ASP A 73 -49.56 31.71 21.56
N SER A 74 -50.40 32.10 20.60
CA SER A 74 -49.98 32.58 19.27
C SER A 74 -50.66 33.88 18.80
N HIS A 75 -51.30 34.62 19.71
CA HIS A 75 -52.05 35.83 19.38
C HIS A 75 -51.53 37.03 20.17
N TRP A 76 -50.99 38.03 19.45
CA TRP A 76 -50.47 39.27 20.01
C TRP A 76 -50.99 40.46 19.22
N THR A 77 -51.37 41.53 19.90
CA THR A 77 -51.94 42.73 19.29
C THR A 77 -51.02 43.94 19.42
N HIS A 78 -50.19 43.98 20.46
CA HIS A 78 -49.28 45.07 20.73
C HIS A 78 -48.02 44.97 19.85
N PRO A 79 -47.64 46.02 19.10
CA PRO A 79 -46.50 45.98 18.17
C PRO A 79 -45.17 45.56 18.81
N ALA A 80 -44.93 45.98 20.06
CA ALA A 80 -43.70 45.60 20.78
C ALA A 80 -43.66 44.10 21.13
N MET A 81 -44.81 43.47 21.38
CA MET A 81 -44.88 42.03 21.65
C MET A 81 -44.61 41.24 20.39
N ILE A 82 -45.21 41.64 19.27
CA ILE A 82 -44.97 41.02 17.96
C ILE A 82 -43.48 41.09 17.60
N LEU A 83 -42.84 42.25 17.77
CA LEU A 83 -41.41 42.40 17.51
C LEU A 83 -40.54 41.55 18.44
N PHE A 84 -40.92 41.42 19.71
CA PHE A 84 -40.22 40.55 20.65
C PHE A 84 -40.31 39.08 20.25
N VAL A 85 -41.51 38.60 19.89
CA VAL A 85 -41.72 37.21 19.45
C VAL A 85 -40.89 36.90 18.20
N ILE A 86 -40.97 37.75 17.17
CA ILE A 86 -40.18 37.60 15.94
C ILE A 86 -38.67 37.57 16.26
N PHE A 87 -38.21 38.47 17.13
CA PHE A 87 -36.81 38.51 17.53
C PHE A 87 -36.40 37.23 18.26
N PHE A 88 -37.23 36.73 19.17
CA PHE A 88 -36.95 35.53 19.96
C PHE A 88 -36.94 34.27 19.09
N GLU A 89 -37.84 34.16 18.12
CA GLU A 89 -37.84 33.12 17.08
C GLU A 89 -36.55 33.15 16.24
N LEU A 90 -36.10 34.35 15.82
CA LEU A 90 -34.86 34.51 15.05
C LEU A 90 -33.64 34.09 15.87
N VAL A 91 -33.62 34.38 17.18
CA VAL A 91 -32.58 33.93 18.11
C VAL A 91 -32.57 32.39 18.21
N GLY A 92 -33.74 31.76 18.34
CA GLY A 92 -33.88 30.30 18.36
C GLY A 92 -33.37 29.65 17.08
N MET A 93 -33.82 30.12 15.92
CA MET A 93 -33.37 29.62 14.62
C MET A 93 -31.86 29.81 14.41
N SER A 94 -31.32 30.97 14.79
CA SER A 94 -29.88 31.25 14.72
C SER A 94 -29.08 30.29 15.59
N PHE A 95 -29.60 29.89 16.75
CA PHE A 95 -28.96 28.90 17.60
C PHE A 95 -28.82 27.55 16.88
N TYR A 96 -29.89 27.00 16.30
CA TYR A 96 -29.78 25.71 15.61
C TYR A 96 -28.91 25.76 14.35
N VAL A 97 -29.00 26.84 13.56
CA VAL A 97 -28.29 26.94 12.27
C VAL A 97 -26.81 27.31 12.43
N LEU A 98 -26.47 28.24 13.33
CA LEU A 98 -25.08 28.68 13.51
C LEU A 98 -24.38 27.90 14.61
N VAL A 99 -25.01 27.70 15.76
CA VAL A 99 -24.31 27.22 16.94
C VAL A 99 -24.03 25.72 16.86
N PHE A 100 -25.02 24.93 16.43
CA PHE A 100 -24.84 23.48 16.36
C PHE A 100 -23.71 23.08 15.38
N PRO A 101 -23.68 23.52 14.10
CA PRO A 101 -22.62 23.11 13.18
C PRO A 101 -21.25 23.69 13.53
N VAL A 102 -21.18 24.92 14.05
CA VAL A 102 -19.90 25.60 14.32
C VAL A 102 -19.23 25.08 15.60
N PHE A 103 -20.00 24.63 16.59
CA PHE A 103 -19.44 24.20 17.88
C PHE A 103 -19.54 22.70 18.13
N PHE A 104 -20.62 22.04 17.71
CA PHE A 104 -20.83 20.62 17.98
C PHE A 104 -20.06 19.72 17.01
N LEU A 105 -20.08 20.04 15.71
CA LEU A 105 -19.40 19.25 14.67
C LEU A 105 -17.87 19.19 14.90
N PRO A 106 -17.17 20.33 15.11
CA PRO A 106 -15.71 20.28 15.31
C PRO A 106 -15.32 19.62 16.62
N TYR A 107 -16.18 19.70 17.64
CA TYR A 107 -15.95 19.00 18.92
C TYR A 107 -15.97 17.48 18.74
N PHE A 108 -16.89 16.95 17.92
CA PHE A 108 -16.93 15.53 17.56
C PHE A 108 -15.74 15.14 16.67
N GLU A 109 -15.45 15.91 15.62
CA GLU A 109 -14.31 15.67 14.73
C GLU A 109 -12.99 15.62 15.53
N GLU A 110 -12.73 16.59 16.41
CA GLU A 110 -11.51 16.60 17.23
C GLU A 110 -11.37 15.41 18.18
N ARG A 111 -12.48 14.78 18.57
CA ARG A 111 -12.47 13.67 19.53
C ARG A 111 -12.39 12.30 18.87
N PHE A 112 -12.93 12.17 17.66
CA PHE A 112 -13.03 10.93 16.91
C PHE A 112 -12.02 10.82 15.77
N GLU A 113 -11.48 11.93 15.26
CA GLU A 113 -10.30 11.89 14.42
C GLU A 113 -9.03 11.81 15.28
N VAL A 114 -8.46 10.60 15.36
CA VAL A 114 -7.08 10.43 15.80
C VAL A 114 -6.18 11.10 14.77
N ARG A 115 -5.81 12.36 15.02
CA ARG A 115 -4.88 13.10 14.17
C ARG A 115 -3.59 12.31 14.01
N LEU A 116 -3.15 12.18 12.76
CA LEU A 116 -1.86 11.57 12.48
C LEU A 116 -0.74 12.44 13.06
N PRO A 117 0.31 11.84 13.65
CA PRO A 117 1.48 12.60 14.09
C PRO A 117 2.11 13.34 12.91
N ALA A 118 2.41 14.64 13.08
CA ALA A 118 3.07 15.46 12.05
C ALA A 118 4.54 15.77 12.40
N ARG A 119 5.11 15.06 13.37
CA ARG A 119 6.50 15.24 13.82
C ARG A 119 7.13 13.88 14.08
N LEU A 120 8.40 13.76 13.73
CA LEU A 120 9.20 12.59 14.05
C LEU A 120 9.28 12.38 15.57
N PRO A 121 9.18 11.12 16.04
CA PRO A 121 9.51 10.77 17.42
C PRO A 121 11.05 10.82 17.62
N ALA A 122 11.54 10.47 18.80
CA ALA A 122 12.97 10.32 19.02
C ALA A 122 13.56 9.26 18.08
N MET A 123 14.47 9.67 17.20
CA MET A 123 14.98 8.84 16.10
C MET A 123 16.20 7.98 16.46
N ALA A 124 16.76 8.14 17.67
CA ALA A 124 17.92 7.36 18.11
C ALA A 124 17.64 5.84 18.02
N GLY A 125 18.44 5.12 17.23
CA GLY A 125 18.28 3.68 17.00
C GLY A 125 17.06 3.31 16.16
N ARG A 126 16.47 4.27 15.42
CA ARG A 126 15.34 4.03 14.52
C ARG A 126 15.72 4.29 13.07
N VAL A 127 15.13 3.51 12.17
CA VAL A 127 15.21 3.71 10.73
C VAL A 127 14.05 4.61 10.28
N LEU A 128 14.32 5.63 9.46
CA LEU A 128 13.27 6.42 8.80
C LEU A 128 13.02 5.89 7.41
N ILE A 129 11.79 5.53 7.09
CA ILE A 129 11.36 5.12 5.76
C ILE A 129 10.50 6.26 5.18
N HIS A 130 11.00 6.93 4.17
CA HIS A 130 10.28 7.95 3.42
C HIS A 130 9.52 7.30 2.28
N ARG A 131 8.19 7.44 2.33
CA ARG A 131 7.18 6.81 1.47
C ARG A 131 7.13 5.29 1.63
N TYR A 132 5.90 4.78 1.71
CA TYR A 132 5.63 3.36 1.81
C TYR A 132 4.98 2.88 0.52
N ASP A 133 5.48 1.77 0.01
CA ASP A 133 4.97 1.11 -1.17
C ASP A 133 5.21 -0.42 -1.08
N PRO A 134 4.83 -1.19 -2.11
CA PRO A 134 5.14 -2.62 -2.18
C PRO A 134 6.65 -2.95 -2.19
N ALA A 135 7.52 -2.07 -2.67
CA ALA A 135 8.97 -2.28 -2.69
C ALA A 135 9.55 -2.30 -1.27
N VAL A 136 9.12 -1.38 -0.40
CA VAL A 136 9.60 -1.32 0.99
C VAL A 136 8.79 -2.16 1.99
N ASP A 137 7.62 -2.69 1.62
CA ASP A 137 6.81 -3.55 2.51
C ASP A 137 7.57 -4.78 3.02
N SER A 138 8.32 -5.45 2.13
CA SER A 138 9.11 -6.63 2.53
C SER A 138 10.23 -6.26 3.50
N LEU A 139 10.82 -5.07 3.34
CA LEU A 139 11.81 -4.56 4.28
C LEU A 139 11.19 -4.21 5.64
N VAL A 140 10.00 -3.60 5.64
CA VAL A 140 9.26 -3.29 6.88
C VAL A 140 8.98 -4.55 7.69
N GLU A 141 8.51 -5.62 7.04
CA GLU A 141 8.28 -6.90 7.69
C GLU A 141 9.59 -7.53 8.20
N GLU A 142 10.70 -7.39 7.45
CA GLU A 142 12.02 -7.85 7.86
C GLU A 142 12.54 -7.10 9.10
N LEU A 143 12.47 -5.76 9.10
CA LEU A 143 12.85 -4.93 10.24
C LEU A 143 12.03 -5.29 11.48
N ARG A 144 10.73 -5.54 11.30
CA ARG A 144 9.84 -6.02 12.37
C ARG A 144 10.26 -7.40 12.90
N ARG A 145 10.62 -8.32 12.00
CA ARG A 145 11.08 -9.67 12.35
C ARG A 145 12.36 -9.66 13.17
N VAL A 146 13.32 -8.80 12.79
CA VAL A 146 14.61 -8.64 13.49
C VAL A 146 14.49 -7.76 14.74
N GLY A 147 13.40 -7.00 14.88
CA GLY A 147 13.13 -6.13 16.03
C GLY A 147 13.76 -4.74 15.91
N THR A 148 14.14 -4.32 14.70
CA THR A 148 14.66 -2.96 14.44
C THR A 148 13.51 -1.97 14.42
N ALA A 149 13.58 -0.93 15.26
CA ALA A 149 12.56 0.11 15.30
C ALA A 149 12.62 0.97 14.03
N PHE A 150 11.46 1.30 13.47
CA PHE A 150 11.35 2.14 12.28
C PHE A 150 10.17 3.12 12.40
N VAL A 151 10.23 4.19 11.61
CA VAL A 151 9.17 5.20 11.47
C VAL A 151 8.94 5.40 9.98
N ILE A 152 7.67 5.46 9.56
CA ILE A 152 7.30 5.71 8.17
C ILE A 152 6.84 7.17 8.04
N LEU A 153 7.50 7.95 7.18
CA LEU A 153 7.03 9.25 6.75
C LEU A 153 6.18 9.08 5.50
N GLU A 154 4.88 9.39 5.61
CA GLU A 154 3.93 9.31 4.51
C GLU A 154 3.20 10.62 4.23
N GLN A 155 2.93 10.87 2.95
CA GLN A 155 2.20 12.04 2.48
C GLN A 155 0.74 11.74 2.12
N ASP A 156 0.40 10.48 1.82
CA ASP A 156 -0.98 10.09 1.56
C ASP A 156 -1.67 9.78 2.90
N GLU A 157 -2.70 10.55 3.23
CA GLU A 157 -3.41 10.42 4.51
C GLU A 157 -4.11 9.07 4.64
N ARG A 158 -4.68 8.54 3.56
CA ARG A 158 -5.34 7.24 3.55
C ARG A 158 -4.32 6.14 3.79
N GLN A 159 -3.15 6.23 3.15
CA GLN A 159 -2.06 5.28 3.35
C GLN A 159 -1.51 5.37 4.78
N ALA A 160 -1.28 6.58 5.30
CA ALA A 160 -0.82 6.80 6.66
C ALA A 160 -1.78 6.23 7.72
N ARG A 161 -3.10 6.42 7.53
CA ARG A 161 -4.13 5.82 8.41
C ARG A 161 -4.08 4.29 8.34
N ARG A 162 -4.00 3.70 7.14
CA ARG A 162 -3.87 2.23 6.97
C ARG A 162 -2.63 1.66 7.67
N LEU A 163 -1.48 2.33 7.54
CA LEU A 163 -0.24 1.91 8.18
C LEU A 163 -0.30 2.01 9.70
N ARG A 164 -0.90 3.08 10.22
CA ARG A 164 -1.16 3.21 11.66
C ARG A 164 -2.11 2.12 12.17
N ASP A 165 -3.15 1.80 11.41
CA ASP A 165 -4.11 0.75 11.78
C ASP A 165 -3.46 -0.65 11.75
N ARG A 166 -2.37 -0.84 10.98
CA ARG A 166 -1.47 -2.01 11.05
C ARG A 166 -0.54 -2.01 12.29
N GLY A 167 -0.53 -0.93 13.06
CA GLY A 167 0.30 -0.75 14.26
C GLY A 167 1.70 -0.18 13.98
N TYR A 168 1.92 0.45 12.82
CA TYR A 168 3.20 1.09 12.52
C TYR A 168 3.29 2.51 13.07
N ASP A 169 4.49 2.91 13.45
CA ASP A 169 4.82 4.30 13.78
C ASP A 169 4.85 5.11 12.47
N VAL A 170 3.85 5.99 12.29
CA VAL A 170 3.68 6.78 11.07
C VAL A 170 3.69 8.26 11.39
N VAL A 171 4.37 9.03 10.55
CA VAL A 171 4.34 10.48 10.52
C VAL A 171 3.73 10.92 9.20
N PHE A 172 2.73 11.79 9.27
CA PHE A 172 2.01 12.32 8.13
C PHE A 172 2.47 13.72 7.77
N GLY A 173 2.85 13.93 6.52
CA GLY A 173 3.13 15.24 5.95
C GLY A 173 3.98 15.18 4.69
N THR A 174 4.09 16.32 4.01
CA THR A 174 4.91 16.52 2.82
C THR A 174 6.12 17.37 3.17
N LEU A 175 7.24 17.11 2.50
CA LEU A 175 8.46 17.90 2.67
C LEU A 175 8.31 19.33 2.12
N ASP A 176 7.50 19.50 1.08
CA ASP A 176 7.27 20.79 0.42
C ASP A 176 6.50 21.78 1.32
N GLU A 177 5.46 21.31 2.00
CA GLU A 177 4.62 22.16 2.87
C GLU A 177 5.21 22.29 4.27
N GLN A 178 5.87 21.24 4.76
CA GLN A 178 6.35 21.16 6.14
C GLN A 178 7.83 20.74 6.18
N PRO A 179 8.76 21.60 5.75
CA PRO A 179 10.18 21.26 5.78
C PRO A 179 10.62 20.74 7.15
N GLY A 180 10.15 21.36 8.24
CA GLY A 180 10.47 21.01 9.62
C GLY A 180 10.06 19.62 10.08
N ILE A 181 9.37 18.82 9.26
CA ILE A 181 8.97 17.44 9.59
C ILE A 181 10.17 16.54 9.90
N LEU A 182 11.33 16.79 9.28
CA LEU A 182 12.56 16.06 9.50
C LEU A 182 13.38 16.54 10.72
N ALA A 183 12.81 17.36 11.61
CA ALA A 183 13.51 17.72 12.85
C ALA A 183 13.80 16.48 13.69
N GLY A 184 15.07 16.27 14.10
CA GLY A 184 15.52 15.08 14.81
C GLY A 184 15.99 13.93 13.91
N VAL A 185 15.97 14.10 12.58
CA VAL A 185 16.44 13.09 11.62
C VAL A 185 17.93 12.78 11.78
N GLU A 186 18.73 13.72 12.29
CA GLU A 186 20.17 13.58 12.49
C GLU A 186 20.55 12.41 13.42
N ALA A 187 19.64 12.01 14.30
CA ALA A 187 19.83 10.90 15.25
C ALA A 187 19.37 9.53 14.71
N ALA A 188 18.79 9.48 13.50
CA ALA A 188 18.33 8.23 12.90
C ALA A 188 19.51 7.26 12.66
N GLN A 189 19.22 5.97 12.69
CA GLN A 189 20.21 4.93 12.38
C GLN A 189 20.48 4.84 10.87
N ALA A 190 19.42 4.89 10.07
CA ALA A 190 19.45 4.82 8.62
C ALA A 190 18.23 5.56 8.06
N LEU A 191 18.36 6.12 6.85
CA LEU A 191 17.23 6.64 6.09
C LEU A 191 17.05 5.80 4.82
N ILE A 192 15.81 5.45 4.51
CA ILE A 192 15.43 4.80 3.26
C ILE A 192 14.43 5.71 2.56
N THR A 193 14.60 5.94 1.27
CA THR A 193 13.68 6.74 0.46
C THR A 193 13.22 5.95 -0.76
N ASN A 194 11.91 5.92 -0.96
CA ASN A 194 11.25 5.22 -2.06
C ASN A 194 10.02 6.02 -2.52
N ALA A 195 10.28 7.21 -3.05
CA ALA A 195 9.32 8.06 -3.72
C ALA A 195 9.57 8.03 -5.24
N ASP A 196 9.07 9.02 -5.97
CA ASP A 196 9.62 9.31 -7.30
C ASP A 196 11.04 9.89 -7.19
N ASP A 197 11.83 9.76 -8.25
CA ASP A 197 13.25 10.14 -8.24
C ASP A 197 13.49 11.60 -7.84
N HIS A 198 12.54 12.52 -8.11
CA HIS A 198 12.66 13.93 -7.71
C HIS A 198 12.36 14.15 -6.22
N ALA A 199 11.31 13.51 -5.70
CA ALA A 199 10.98 13.54 -4.28
C ALA A 199 12.07 12.88 -3.44
N ASP A 200 12.64 11.77 -3.91
CA ASP A 200 13.78 11.12 -3.26
C ASP A 200 15.01 12.05 -3.21
N ALA A 201 15.35 12.70 -4.32
CA ALA A 201 16.44 13.66 -4.36
C ALA A 201 16.23 14.81 -3.35
N THR A 202 15.00 15.32 -3.28
CA THR A 202 14.61 16.37 -2.31
C THR A 202 14.77 15.89 -0.88
N PHE A 203 14.29 14.69 -0.56
CA PHE A 203 14.46 14.09 0.76
C PHE A 203 15.94 13.91 1.13
N ILE A 204 16.77 13.40 0.21
CA ILE A 204 18.21 13.22 0.41
C ILE A 204 18.87 14.57 0.74
N MET A 205 18.64 15.60 -0.07
CA MET A 205 19.21 16.93 0.16
C MET A 205 18.78 17.52 1.50
N MET A 206 17.48 17.50 1.81
CA MET A 206 16.95 18.04 3.06
C MET A 206 17.45 17.29 4.30
N ALA A 207 17.65 15.98 4.20
CA ALA A 207 18.25 15.20 5.29
C ALA A 207 19.70 15.61 5.53
N ARG A 208 20.49 15.79 4.46
CA ARG A 208 21.90 16.25 4.55
C ARG A 208 22.01 17.68 5.06
N GLU A 209 21.15 18.59 4.61
CA GLU A 209 21.07 19.99 5.10
C GLU A 209 20.75 20.05 6.60
N ARG A 210 19.96 19.10 7.12
CA ARG A 210 19.69 18.96 8.56
C ARG A 210 20.81 18.32 9.36
N GLY A 211 21.93 17.99 8.74
CA GLY A 211 23.09 17.44 9.42
C GLY A 211 23.05 15.92 9.60
N TYR A 212 22.14 15.20 8.96
CA TYR A 212 22.19 13.74 8.94
C TYR A 212 23.43 13.26 8.18
N ARG A 213 24.31 12.50 8.86
CA ARG A 213 25.58 11.98 8.30
C ARG A 213 25.59 10.47 8.12
N GLY A 214 24.53 9.78 8.53
CA GLY A 214 24.43 8.32 8.42
C GLY A 214 24.10 7.83 7.00
N PRO A 215 23.85 6.52 6.84
CA PRO A 215 23.51 5.92 5.55
C PRO A 215 22.14 6.41 5.05
N ILE A 216 22.07 6.78 3.76
CA ILE A 216 20.82 7.01 3.04
C ILE A 216 20.75 6.01 1.88
N LEU A 217 19.78 5.11 1.92
CA LEU A 217 19.50 4.15 0.84
C LEU A 217 18.31 4.66 0.04
N ALA A 218 18.48 4.83 -1.27
CA ALA A 218 17.41 5.29 -2.14
C ALA A 218 17.01 4.22 -3.16
N LEU A 219 15.73 4.18 -3.52
CA LEU A 219 15.20 3.30 -4.56
C LEU A 219 14.79 4.15 -5.76
N ALA A 220 15.63 4.17 -6.80
CA ALA A 220 15.36 4.91 -8.01
C ALA A 220 14.50 4.10 -9.00
N GLU A 221 13.57 4.78 -9.65
CA GLU A 221 12.86 4.26 -10.80
C GLU A 221 13.75 4.30 -12.04
N ASN A 222 14.44 5.41 -12.31
CA ASN A 222 15.30 5.56 -13.48
C ASN A 222 16.80 5.34 -13.14
N PRO A 223 17.50 4.38 -13.78
CA PRO A 223 18.92 4.15 -13.58
C PRO A 223 19.80 5.36 -13.88
N LEU A 224 19.36 6.26 -14.76
CA LEU A 224 20.09 7.49 -15.07
C LEU A 224 20.14 8.45 -13.89
N HIS A 225 19.20 8.36 -12.94
CA HIS A 225 19.15 9.23 -11.75
C HIS A 225 20.02 8.72 -10.59
N ARG A 226 20.54 7.49 -10.68
CA ARG A 226 21.44 6.91 -9.67
C ARG A 226 22.64 7.79 -9.36
N GLN A 227 23.44 8.12 -10.37
CA GLN A 227 24.66 8.89 -10.17
C GLN A 227 24.38 10.33 -9.65
N PRO A 228 23.37 11.06 -10.18
CA PRO A 228 22.92 12.30 -9.57
C PRO A 228 22.53 12.18 -8.08
N MET A 229 21.76 11.15 -7.72
CA MET A 229 21.29 10.94 -6.34
C MET A 229 22.43 10.59 -5.37
N GLU A 230 23.42 9.81 -5.83
CA GLU A 230 24.66 9.55 -5.06
C GLU A 230 25.45 10.86 -4.85
N LYS A 231 25.54 11.73 -5.86
CA LYS A 231 26.25 13.03 -5.77
C LYS A 231 25.64 14.01 -4.77
N ILE A 232 24.32 14.03 -4.63
CA ILE A 232 23.62 14.89 -3.64
C ILE A 232 23.65 14.32 -2.22
N GLY A 233 24.16 13.09 -2.04
CA GLY A 233 24.47 12.53 -0.74
C GLY A 233 23.79 11.21 -0.39
N ALA A 234 23.14 10.52 -1.33
CA ALA A 234 22.72 9.13 -1.10
C ALA A 234 23.96 8.25 -0.93
N THR A 235 23.90 7.31 0.00
CA THR A 235 24.99 6.35 0.24
C THR A 235 24.98 5.25 -0.82
N ALA A 236 23.79 4.78 -1.19
CA ALA A 236 23.60 3.86 -2.29
C ALA A 236 22.21 4.08 -2.89
N VAL A 237 22.11 3.89 -4.21
CA VAL A 237 20.85 3.99 -4.94
C VAL A 237 20.64 2.69 -5.72
N PHE A 238 19.49 2.06 -5.52
CA PHE A 238 19.14 0.79 -6.15
C PHE A 238 17.98 0.96 -7.12
N THR A 239 17.86 0.05 -8.07
CA THR A 239 16.80 0.08 -9.08
C THR A 239 16.04 -1.25 -9.12
N PRO A 240 15.25 -1.58 -8.07
CA PRO A 240 14.61 -2.89 -7.95
C PRO A 240 13.74 -3.26 -9.15
N SER A 241 12.98 -2.30 -9.70
CA SER A 241 12.16 -2.49 -10.90
C SER A 241 13.00 -2.86 -12.13
N HIS A 242 14.21 -2.31 -12.25
CA HIS A 242 15.12 -2.64 -13.35
C HIS A 242 15.73 -4.02 -13.19
N VAL A 243 16.16 -4.36 -11.97
CA VAL A 243 16.65 -5.71 -11.63
C VAL A 243 15.57 -6.76 -11.88
N LEU A 244 14.32 -6.47 -11.48
CA LEU A 244 13.18 -7.33 -11.75
C LEU A 244 12.93 -7.49 -13.25
N GLY A 245 12.92 -6.39 -14.01
CA GLY A 245 12.79 -6.45 -15.46
C GLY A 245 13.86 -7.34 -16.10
N ALA A 246 15.10 -7.27 -15.60
CA ALA A 246 16.20 -8.09 -16.09
C ALA A 246 16.03 -9.58 -15.76
N ALA A 247 15.57 -9.87 -14.54
CA ALA A 247 15.22 -11.24 -14.14
C ALA A 247 14.08 -11.83 -15.01
N LEU A 248 13.03 -11.06 -15.28
CA LEU A 248 11.91 -11.49 -16.13
C LEU A 248 12.33 -11.70 -17.59
N ALA A 249 13.10 -10.76 -18.16
CA ALA A 249 13.59 -10.88 -19.54
C ALA A 249 14.53 -12.07 -19.72
N SER A 250 15.47 -12.25 -18.79
CA SER A 250 16.35 -13.42 -18.71
C SER A 250 15.58 -14.74 -18.57
N ARG A 251 14.41 -14.71 -17.95
CA ARG A 251 13.57 -15.88 -17.81
C ARG A 251 12.83 -16.20 -19.10
N ALA A 252 12.40 -15.17 -19.83
CA ALA A 252 11.67 -15.29 -21.08
C ALA A 252 12.57 -15.68 -22.27
N SER A 253 13.83 -15.21 -22.28
CA SER A 253 14.77 -15.45 -23.38
C SER A 253 16.00 -16.26 -22.96
N SER A 254 16.39 -17.20 -23.82
CA SER A 254 17.67 -17.93 -23.66
C SER A 254 18.89 -17.14 -24.15
N ARG A 255 18.69 -16.03 -24.89
CA ARG A 255 19.76 -15.19 -25.45
C ARG A 255 20.29 -14.15 -24.45
N ILE A 256 19.53 -13.84 -23.41
CA ILE A 256 19.92 -12.90 -22.37
C ILE A 256 20.82 -13.62 -21.34
N SER A 257 22.05 -13.12 -21.16
CA SER A 257 23.05 -13.63 -20.21
C SER A 257 23.80 -12.49 -19.50
N PRO A 258 24.24 -12.67 -18.23
CA PRO A 258 23.97 -13.81 -17.37
C PRO A 258 22.48 -13.93 -17.13
N LYS A 259 21.96 -15.14 -16.95
CA LYS A 259 20.61 -15.23 -16.44
C LYS A 259 20.64 -14.52 -15.10
N VAL A 260 19.90 -13.42 -14.94
CA VAL A 260 20.00 -12.61 -13.73
C VAL A 260 19.52 -13.52 -12.61
N GLU A 261 20.51 -14.10 -11.94
CA GLU A 261 20.48 -15.08 -10.86
C GLU A 261 19.80 -14.46 -9.62
N GLY A 262 18.84 -13.55 -9.77
CA GLY A 262 18.52 -12.47 -8.83
C GLY A 262 17.79 -12.88 -7.55
N LEU A 263 17.73 -14.18 -7.27
CA LEU A 263 17.33 -14.78 -5.99
C LEU A 263 18.50 -15.48 -5.28
N GLN A 264 19.70 -15.48 -5.88
CA GLN A 264 20.93 -16.07 -5.32
C GLN A 264 21.77 -15.09 -4.48
N LEU A 265 21.17 -14.06 -3.89
CA LEU A 265 21.86 -13.24 -2.88
C LEU A 265 21.71 -13.89 -1.50
N LEU A 266 22.50 -14.98 -1.36
CA LEU A 266 23.30 -15.40 -0.21
C LEU A 266 22.64 -15.50 1.17
N GLY A 267 22.26 -16.74 1.49
CA GLY A 267 22.01 -17.18 2.86
C GLY A 267 22.08 -18.69 3.11
N GLU A 268 22.40 -19.55 2.14
CA GLU A 268 22.80 -20.96 2.35
C GLU A 268 23.27 -21.55 1.01
N ARG A 269 24.31 -22.39 0.99
CA ARG A 269 24.82 -23.03 -0.26
C ARG A 269 23.79 -23.95 -0.94
N VAL A 270 22.71 -24.25 -0.25
CA VAL A 270 21.62 -25.14 -0.64
C VAL A 270 20.31 -24.36 -0.53
N GLY A 271 19.45 -24.46 -1.54
CA GLY A 271 18.11 -23.87 -1.53
C GLY A 271 17.05 -24.94 -1.81
N ILE A 272 15.79 -24.55 -1.66
CA ILE A 272 14.61 -25.29 -2.13
C ILE A 272 13.95 -24.45 -3.22
N ALA A 273 13.55 -25.10 -4.31
CA ALA A 273 12.86 -24.44 -5.41
C ALA A 273 11.72 -25.30 -5.94
N ASP A 274 10.67 -24.62 -6.38
CA ASP A 274 9.43 -25.20 -6.87
C ASP A 274 9.29 -24.91 -8.37
N PHE A 275 9.14 -25.93 -9.20
CA PHE A 275 9.02 -25.78 -10.65
C PHE A 275 7.82 -26.56 -11.19
N ARG A 276 7.04 -25.92 -12.05
CA ARG A 276 5.99 -26.64 -12.79
C ARG A 276 6.61 -27.50 -13.88
N VAL A 277 6.31 -28.80 -13.85
CA VAL A 277 6.75 -29.74 -14.87
C VAL A 277 5.79 -29.66 -16.05
N GLN A 278 6.21 -29.06 -17.16
CA GLN A 278 5.39 -29.00 -18.36
C GLN A 278 5.18 -30.40 -18.95
N SER A 279 4.07 -30.61 -19.64
CA SER A 279 3.76 -31.89 -20.33
C SER A 279 4.84 -32.26 -21.36
N SER A 280 5.50 -31.27 -21.94
CA SER A 280 6.62 -31.42 -22.89
C SER A 280 7.98 -31.67 -22.22
N SER A 281 8.05 -31.65 -20.88
CA SER A 281 9.28 -31.79 -20.12
C SER A 281 9.87 -33.20 -20.26
N PRO A 282 11.20 -33.34 -20.39
CA PRO A 282 11.88 -34.63 -20.22
C PRO A 282 11.69 -35.27 -18.83
N LEU A 283 11.20 -34.53 -17.84
CA LEU A 283 10.87 -35.04 -16.50
C LEU A 283 9.45 -35.62 -16.44
N ALA A 284 8.55 -35.19 -17.33
CA ALA A 284 7.13 -35.54 -17.27
C ALA A 284 6.92 -37.05 -17.48
N GLY A 285 6.16 -37.67 -16.57
CA GLY A 285 5.83 -39.11 -16.61
C GLY A 285 7.00 -40.05 -16.34
N LYS A 286 8.18 -39.54 -15.95
CA LYS A 286 9.36 -40.36 -15.65
C LYS A 286 9.48 -40.66 -14.15
N ARG A 287 10.02 -41.83 -13.82
CA ARG A 287 10.33 -42.22 -12.44
C ARG A 287 11.59 -41.50 -11.96
N LEU A 288 11.64 -41.11 -10.69
CA LEU A 288 12.81 -40.45 -10.09
C LEU A 288 14.08 -41.31 -10.22
N GLY A 289 13.95 -42.63 -10.13
CA GLY A 289 15.04 -43.60 -10.29
C GLY A 289 15.68 -43.56 -11.69
N ASP A 290 14.88 -43.34 -12.74
CA ASP A 290 15.36 -43.27 -14.12
C ASP A 290 16.08 -41.95 -14.39
N LEU A 291 15.57 -40.86 -13.82
CA LEU A 291 16.10 -39.51 -14.02
C LEU A 291 17.43 -39.29 -13.30
N ARG A 292 17.67 -40.02 -12.19
CA ARG A 292 18.87 -39.94 -11.35
C ARG A 292 19.28 -38.49 -11.03
N LEU A 293 18.30 -37.65 -10.68
CA LEU A 293 18.49 -36.20 -10.53
C LEU A 293 19.59 -35.85 -9.50
N ARG A 294 19.68 -36.61 -8.41
CA ARG A 294 20.72 -36.44 -7.39
C ARG A 294 22.13 -36.71 -7.93
N ALA A 295 22.31 -37.80 -8.68
CA ALA A 295 23.62 -38.18 -9.20
C ALA A 295 24.05 -37.31 -10.39
N ARG A 296 23.11 -36.94 -11.28
CA ARG A 296 23.42 -36.25 -12.54
C ARG A 296 23.43 -34.73 -12.41
N TYR A 297 22.58 -34.21 -11.54
CA TYR A 297 22.38 -32.77 -11.38
C TYR A 297 22.64 -32.31 -9.94
N GLY A 298 22.94 -33.16 -8.97
CA GLY A 298 23.19 -32.72 -7.59
C GLY A 298 21.96 -32.09 -6.92
N ALA A 299 20.77 -32.54 -7.31
CA ALA A 299 19.47 -32.03 -6.84
C ALA A 299 18.60 -33.18 -6.31
N THR A 300 17.96 -32.97 -5.16
CA THR A 300 17.13 -33.96 -4.47
C THR A 300 15.68 -33.53 -4.55
N VAL A 301 14.80 -34.40 -5.04
CA VAL A 301 13.36 -34.14 -5.08
C VAL A 301 12.77 -34.43 -3.69
N ILE A 302 12.06 -33.45 -3.11
CA ILE A 302 11.35 -33.60 -1.84
C ILE A 302 9.96 -34.20 -2.09
N GLY A 303 9.27 -33.75 -3.13
CA GLY A 303 7.92 -34.18 -3.48
C GLY A 303 7.34 -33.38 -4.64
N GLN A 304 6.04 -33.52 -4.86
CA GLN A 304 5.31 -32.80 -5.88
C GLN A 304 3.91 -32.40 -5.42
N TRP A 305 3.44 -31.24 -5.86
CA TRP A 305 2.05 -30.82 -5.68
C TRP A 305 1.19 -31.25 -6.87
N ILE A 306 0.13 -31.99 -6.60
CA ILE A 306 -0.83 -32.47 -7.61
C ILE A 306 -2.23 -32.05 -7.16
N GLY A 307 -2.88 -31.17 -7.93
CA GLY A 307 -4.23 -30.69 -7.62
C GLY A 307 -4.37 -30.08 -6.22
N GLY A 308 -3.34 -29.38 -5.74
CA GLY A 308 -3.31 -28.76 -4.41
C GLY A 308 -2.95 -29.71 -3.24
N ARG A 309 -2.74 -31.00 -3.49
CA ARG A 309 -2.24 -31.95 -2.48
C ARG A 309 -0.75 -32.20 -2.65
N PHE A 310 0.01 -32.12 -1.56
CA PHE A 310 1.43 -32.44 -1.56
C PHE A 310 1.62 -33.96 -1.46
N ALA A 311 2.30 -34.53 -2.44
CA ALA A 311 2.73 -35.93 -2.47
C ALA A 311 4.25 -35.98 -2.23
N PRO A 312 4.72 -36.50 -1.07
CA PRO A 312 6.15 -36.64 -0.82
C PRO A 312 6.79 -37.66 -1.78
N ALA A 313 8.07 -37.50 -2.06
CA ALA A 313 8.83 -38.47 -2.84
C ALA A 313 9.14 -39.71 -2.00
N GLU A 314 8.54 -40.85 -2.34
CA GLU A 314 8.66 -42.11 -1.59
C GLU A 314 9.82 -43.00 -2.05
N GLY A 315 10.54 -42.60 -3.11
CA GLY A 315 11.73 -43.31 -3.57
C GLY A 315 11.92 -43.27 -5.09
N PRO A 316 12.75 -44.17 -5.65
CA PRO A 316 13.03 -44.21 -7.09
C PRO A 316 11.79 -44.53 -7.94
N GLU A 317 10.79 -45.19 -7.37
CA GLU A 317 9.54 -45.57 -8.07
C GLU A 317 8.54 -44.42 -8.21
N THR A 318 8.74 -43.30 -7.51
CA THR A 318 7.87 -42.13 -7.61
C THR A 318 7.93 -41.56 -9.03
N SER A 319 6.79 -41.49 -9.71
CA SER A 319 6.64 -40.86 -11.02
C SER A 319 6.34 -39.38 -10.89
N ILE A 320 6.97 -38.55 -11.72
CA ILE A 320 6.66 -37.11 -11.80
C ILE A 320 5.43 -36.93 -12.68
N GLU A 321 4.36 -36.36 -12.13
CA GLU A 321 3.12 -36.12 -12.86
C GLU A 321 3.25 -34.89 -13.79
N PRO A 322 2.83 -34.98 -15.06
CA PRO A 322 2.74 -33.82 -15.94
C PRO A 322 1.86 -32.72 -15.34
N GLY A 323 2.34 -31.47 -15.36
CA GLY A 323 1.65 -30.32 -14.81
C GLY A 323 1.78 -30.14 -13.30
N ALA A 324 2.38 -31.09 -12.58
CA ALA A 324 2.65 -30.99 -11.15
C ALA A 324 3.76 -29.97 -10.83
N ILE A 325 3.75 -29.46 -9.59
CA ILE A 325 4.80 -28.57 -9.10
C ILE A 325 5.80 -29.41 -8.33
N LEU A 326 7.00 -29.60 -8.88
CA LEU A 326 8.08 -30.37 -8.30
C LEU A 326 8.86 -29.53 -7.29
N VAL A 327 9.00 -30.03 -6.06
CA VAL A 327 9.77 -29.39 -4.98
C VAL A 327 11.15 -30.03 -4.92
N VAL A 328 12.21 -29.25 -5.13
CA VAL A 328 13.58 -29.75 -5.28
C VAL A 328 14.54 -28.98 -4.38
N ALA A 329 15.37 -29.70 -3.63
CA ALA A 329 16.46 -29.14 -2.83
C ALA A 329 17.83 -29.39 -3.47
N GLY A 330 18.72 -28.39 -3.44
CA GLY A 330 20.07 -28.54 -3.98
C GLY A 330 20.85 -27.25 -4.02
N ALA A 331 22.10 -27.32 -4.49
CA ALA A 331 22.86 -26.12 -4.79
C ALA A 331 22.15 -25.31 -5.88
N HIS A 332 22.20 -23.98 -5.81
CA HIS A 332 21.37 -23.15 -6.68
C HIS A 332 21.66 -23.34 -8.18
N ALA A 333 22.94 -23.48 -8.57
CA ALA A 333 23.33 -23.79 -9.95
C ALA A 333 22.74 -25.12 -10.46
N ASN A 334 22.52 -26.08 -9.55
CA ASN A 334 21.91 -27.37 -9.85
C ASN A 334 20.40 -27.26 -10.00
N LEU A 335 19.75 -26.49 -9.13
CA LEU A 335 18.31 -26.20 -9.22
C LEU A 335 17.95 -25.55 -10.57
N ALA A 336 18.74 -24.57 -11.02
CA ALA A 336 18.56 -23.94 -12.34
C ALA A 336 18.75 -24.90 -13.54
N ARG A 337 19.51 -26.00 -13.37
CA ARG A 337 19.62 -27.05 -14.40
C ARG A 337 18.38 -27.93 -14.43
N VAL A 338 17.87 -28.33 -13.26
CA VAL A 338 16.65 -29.16 -13.16
C VAL A 338 15.43 -28.39 -13.63
N GLU A 339 15.33 -27.11 -13.30
CA GLU A 339 14.27 -26.23 -13.75
C GLU A 339 14.18 -26.14 -15.29
N ARG A 340 15.32 -26.04 -15.98
CA ARG A 340 15.36 -26.04 -17.45
C ARG A 340 14.85 -27.34 -18.07
N LEU A 341 14.96 -28.44 -17.33
CA LEU A 341 14.35 -29.70 -17.74
C LEU A 341 12.84 -29.66 -17.46
N ALA A 342 12.41 -29.16 -16.30
CA ALA A 342 11.01 -29.07 -15.92
C ALA A 342 10.19 -28.15 -16.84
N THR A 343 10.75 -27.02 -17.26
CA THR A 343 10.06 -25.99 -18.06
C THR A 343 10.92 -25.62 -19.28
N PRO A 344 10.93 -26.46 -20.33
CA PRO A 344 11.71 -26.16 -21.52
C PRO A 344 11.15 -24.94 -22.26
N LEU A 345 12.01 -23.94 -22.52
CA LEU A 345 11.63 -22.77 -23.32
C LEU A 345 11.29 -23.20 -24.76
N ARG A 346 10.17 -22.70 -25.29
CA ARG A 346 9.85 -22.81 -26.71
C ARG A 346 10.86 -21.98 -27.51
N ARG A 347 11.55 -22.60 -28.47
CA ARG A 347 12.63 -21.95 -29.24
C ARG A 347 12.15 -21.10 -30.42
N HIS A 348 10.86 -21.11 -30.73
CA HIS A 348 10.29 -20.45 -31.89
C HIS A 348 9.05 -19.65 -31.47
N GLY A 349 8.88 -18.47 -32.07
CA GLY A 349 7.77 -17.57 -31.81
C GLY A 349 8.16 -16.32 -31.01
N PRO A 350 7.36 -15.26 -31.08
CA PRO A 350 7.62 -14.01 -30.37
C PRO A 350 7.44 -14.19 -28.86
N ILE A 351 8.08 -13.33 -28.08
CA ILE A 351 7.81 -13.19 -26.65
C ILE A 351 6.73 -12.12 -26.49
N VAL A 352 5.60 -12.48 -25.90
CA VAL A 352 4.52 -11.52 -25.64
C VAL A 352 4.75 -10.87 -24.28
N VAL A 353 4.71 -9.54 -24.21
CA VAL A 353 4.83 -8.78 -22.97
C VAL A 353 3.55 -7.99 -22.75
N ALA A 354 2.78 -8.31 -21.71
CA ALA A 354 1.56 -7.60 -21.35
C ALA A 354 1.83 -6.61 -20.21
N GLY A 355 1.61 -5.34 -20.46
CA GLY A 355 1.93 -4.20 -19.58
C GLY A 355 3.26 -3.55 -19.97
N HIS A 356 3.21 -2.31 -20.43
CA HIS A 356 4.34 -1.46 -20.84
C HIS A 356 4.65 -0.36 -19.81
N GLY A 357 4.49 -0.68 -18.52
CA GLY A 357 4.95 0.17 -17.40
C GLY A 357 6.47 0.11 -17.19
N ILE A 358 6.96 0.57 -16.03
CA ILE A 358 8.40 0.64 -15.69
C ILE A 358 9.12 -0.70 -15.93
N VAL A 359 8.61 -1.79 -15.35
CA VAL A 359 9.21 -3.12 -15.49
C VAL A 359 9.04 -3.66 -16.91
N GLY A 360 7.84 -3.51 -17.49
CA GLY A 360 7.53 -4.02 -18.83
C GLY A 360 8.36 -3.38 -19.93
N ARG A 361 8.55 -2.05 -19.87
CA ARG A 361 9.45 -1.32 -20.76
C ARG A 361 10.86 -1.88 -20.70
N LYS A 362 11.37 -2.13 -19.49
CA LYS A 362 12.72 -2.67 -19.33
C LYS A 362 12.83 -4.10 -19.89
N VAL A 363 11.82 -4.95 -19.68
CA VAL A 363 11.76 -6.27 -20.31
C VAL A 363 11.82 -6.15 -21.83
N VAL A 364 10.99 -5.29 -22.43
CA VAL A 364 10.94 -5.09 -23.89
C VAL A 364 12.28 -4.58 -24.44
N GLU A 365 12.90 -3.62 -23.77
CA GLU A 365 14.22 -3.09 -24.12
C GLU A 365 15.26 -4.22 -24.18
N MET A 366 15.39 -5.02 -23.12
CA MET A 366 16.37 -6.12 -23.09
C MET A 366 16.08 -7.24 -24.09
N LEU A 367 14.81 -7.55 -24.33
CA LEU A 367 14.44 -8.54 -25.35
C LEU A 367 14.83 -8.06 -26.75
N ARG A 368 14.53 -6.80 -27.08
CA ARG A 368 14.89 -6.20 -28.38
C ARG A 368 16.42 -6.09 -28.54
N ASP A 369 17.14 -5.68 -27.50
CA ASP A 369 18.61 -5.61 -27.51
C ASP A 369 19.27 -6.98 -27.71
N ALA A 370 18.64 -8.05 -27.20
CA ALA A 370 19.08 -9.43 -27.42
C ALA A 370 18.66 -10.01 -28.79
N GLY A 371 18.00 -9.21 -29.64
CA GLY A 371 17.51 -9.61 -30.95
C GLY A 371 16.34 -10.59 -30.89
N GLU A 372 15.56 -10.59 -29.81
CA GLU A 372 14.30 -11.33 -29.71
C GLU A 372 13.15 -10.52 -30.32
N THR A 373 12.20 -11.21 -30.95
CA THR A 373 10.95 -10.59 -31.39
C THR A 373 10.01 -10.48 -30.20
N ALA A 374 9.65 -9.25 -29.81
CA ALA A 374 8.69 -8.99 -28.74
C ALA A 374 7.40 -8.38 -29.30
N ILE A 375 6.24 -8.88 -28.85
CA ILE A 375 4.92 -8.28 -29.10
C ILE A 375 4.43 -7.69 -27.78
N VAL A 376 4.14 -6.40 -27.77
CA VAL A 376 3.78 -5.65 -26.55
C VAL A 376 2.28 -5.36 -26.54
N ILE A 377 1.62 -5.74 -25.44
CA ILE A 377 0.22 -5.46 -25.17
C ILE A 377 0.13 -4.42 -24.05
N ASP A 378 -0.62 -3.34 -24.25
CA ASP A 378 -1.01 -2.43 -23.16
C ASP A 378 -2.40 -1.85 -23.39
N ILE A 379 -3.08 -1.42 -22.34
CA ILE A 379 -4.38 -0.75 -22.43
C ILE A 379 -4.25 0.70 -22.94
N ARG A 380 -3.06 1.30 -22.79
CA ARG A 380 -2.76 2.65 -23.25
C ARG A 380 -1.95 2.60 -24.54
N PRO A 381 -2.28 3.43 -25.54
CA PRO A 381 -1.49 3.52 -26.75
C PRO A 381 -0.11 4.12 -26.46
N ASP A 382 0.93 3.51 -27.01
CA ASP A 382 2.32 3.95 -26.95
C ASP A 382 3.05 3.49 -28.23
N ALA A 383 4.12 4.19 -28.63
CA ALA A 383 4.89 3.85 -29.83
C ALA A 383 5.53 2.45 -29.78
N ALA A 384 5.80 1.93 -28.57
CA ALA A 384 6.36 0.61 -28.38
C ALA A 384 5.30 -0.50 -28.19
N VAL A 385 4.00 -0.15 -28.17
CA VAL A 385 2.87 -1.07 -27.99
C VAL A 385 2.35 -1.53 -29.35
N ASP A 386 2.37 -2.84 -29.57
CA ASP A 386 1.95 -3.46 -30.83
C ASP A 386 0.43 -3.74 -30.85
N VAL A 387 -0.15 -4.06 -29.68
CA VAL A 387 -1.58 -4.34 -29.52
C VAL A 387 -2.13 -3.51 -28.37
N VAL A 388 -3.05 -2.58 -28.68
CA VAL A 388 -3.74 -1.78 -27.67
C VAL A 388 -5.00 -2.51 -27.23
N GLY A 389 -5.01 -3.05 -26.01
CA GLY A 389 -6.12 -3.87 -25.54
C GLY A 389 -5.92 -4.42 -24.11
N ASN A 390 -6.98 -4.98 -23.55
CA ASN A 390 -6.94 -5.60 -22.24
C ASN A 390 -6.56 -7.09 -22.37
N VAL A 391 -5.49 -7.52 -21.70
CA VAL A 391 -5.02 -8.92 -21.69
C VAL A 391 -6.06 -9.92 -21.15
N LEU A 392 -7.12 -9.43 -20.48
CA LEU A 392 -8.26 -10.26 -20.05
C LEU A 392 -9.21 -10.63 -21.20
N GLU A 393 -9.09 -9.99 -22.37
CA GLU A 393 -9.96 -10.22 -23.52
C GLU A 393 -9.31 -11.16 -24.53
N HIS A 394 -10.04 -12.20 -24.96
CA HIS A 394 -9.52 -13.16 -25.93
C HIS A 394 -9.13 -12.53 -27.26
N ALA A 395 -9.86 -11.50 -27.73
CA ALA A 395 -9.53 -10.77 -28.95
C ALA A 395 -8.12 -10.15 -28.88
N THR A 396 -7.76 -9.56 -27.75
CA THR A 396 -6.41 -9.01 -27.53
C THR A 396 -5.34 -10.11 -27.56
N LEU A 397 -5.63 -11.29 -27.01
CA LEU A 397 -4.72 -12.44 -27.02
C LEU A 397 -4.56 -13.06 -28.42
N ASP A 398 -5.63 -13.06 -29.22
CA ASP A 398 -5.62 -13.49 -30.62
C ASP A 398 -4.77 -12.55 -31.48
N ASP A 399 -4.98 -11.24 -31.36
CA ASP A 399 -4.23 -10.20 -32.09
C ASP A 399 -2.73 -10.27 -31.77
N ALA A 400 -2.40 -10.52 -30.51
CA ALA A 400 -1.01 -10.70 -30.05
C ALA A 400 -0.43 -12.11 -30.31
N GLN A 401 -1.20 -13.01 -30.93
CA GLN A 401 -0.80 -14.37 -31.28
C GLN A 401 -0.27 -15.20 -30.10
N VAL A 402 -0.88 -15.07 -28.92
CA VAL A 402 -0.37 -15.64 -27.67
C VAL A 402 -0.17 -17.16 -27.73
N ARG A 403 -1.00 -17.92 -28.47
CA ARG A 403 -0.82 -19.38 -28.63
C ARG A 403 0.49 -19.79 -29.33
N LYS A 404 1.04 -18.89 -30.16
CA LYS A 404 2.29 -19.09 -30.90
C LYS A 404 3.50 -18.49 -30.17
N ALA A 405 3.29 -17.83 -29.05
CA ALA A 405 4.36 -17.19 -28.30
C ALA A 405 5.34 -18.22 -27.73
N SER A 406 6.62 -17.83 -27.66
CA SER A 406 7.67 -18.61 -27.01
C SER A 406 7.59 -18.50 -25.48
N ALA A 407 7.16 -17.33 -24.98
CA ALA A 407 6.81 -17.06 -23.59
C ALA A 407 5.86 -15.86 -23.52
N VAL A 408 5.11 -15.78 -22.41
CA VAL A 408 4.30 -14.59 -22.06
C VAL A 408 4.85 -14.01 -20.75
N VAL A 409 5.15 -12.72 -20.76
CA VAL A 409 5.52 -11.95 -19.56
C VAL A 409 4.36 -11.04 -19.17
N LEU A 410 3.76 -11.27 -18.02
CA LEU A 410 2.74 -10.41 -17.43
C LEU A 410 3.41 -9.38 -16.50
N ALA A 411 3.60 -8.16 -16.99
CA ALA A 411 4.23 -7.04 -16.27
C ALA A 411 3.20 -6.01 -15.78
N LEU A 412 2.08 -6.48 -15.25
CA LEU A 412 0.97 -5.63 -14.81
C LEU A 412 1.27 -4.90 -13.50
N SER A 413 0.73 -3.69 -13.34
CA SER A 413 0.91 -2.85 -12.16
C SER A 413 0.01 -3.20 -10.97
N ASN A 414 -0.97 -4.09 -11.16
CA ASN A 414 -1.93 -4.51 -10.14
C ASN A 414 -1.91 -6.03 -9.99
N ASP A 415 -1.66 -6.53 -8.78
CA ASP A 415 -1.59 -7.96 -8.49
C ASP A 415 -2.93 -8.67 -8.72
N SER A 416 -4.07 -8.02 -8.42
CA SER A 416 -5.38 -8.60 -8.69
C SER A 416 -5.58 -8.82 -10.19
N ALA A 417 -5.24 -7.82 -11.02
CA ALA A 417 -5.26 -7.97 -12.47
C ALA A 417 -4.26 -9.02 -12.94
N GLY A 418 -3.09 -9.11 -12.30
CA GLY A 418 -2.08 -10.15 -12.54
C GLY A 418 -2.63 -11.56 -12.32
N VAL A 419 -3.35 -11.80 -11.23
CA VAL A 419 -3.97 -13.11 -10.92
C VAL A 419 -4.99 -13.48 -11.99
N PHE A 420 -5.90 -12.56 -12.35
CA PHE A 420 -6.90 -12.82 -13.39
C PHE A 420 -6.26 -13.02 -14.77
N ALA A 421 -5.33 -12.17 -15.17
CA ALA A 421 -4.61 -12.31 -16.43
C ALA A 421 -3.84 -13.63 -16.51
N THR A 422 -3.28 -14.07 -15.39
CA THR A 422 -2.59 -15.37 -15.32
C THR A 422 -3.56 -16.52 -15.62
N ALA A 423 -4.74 -16.52 -14.99
CA ALA A 423 -5.75 -17.53 -15.20
C ALA A 423 -6.29 -17.51 -16.65
N VAL A 424 -6.60 -16.33 -17.19
CA VAL A 424 -7.10 -16.17 -18.57
C VAL A 424 -6.06 -16.64 -19.60
N VAL A 425 -4.81 -16.20 -19.47
CA VAL A 425 -3.74 -16.62 -20.40
C VAL A 425 -3.46 -18.11 -20.28
N ARG A 426 -3.51 -18.68 -19.07
CA ARG A 426 -3.31 -20.12 -18.88
C ARG A 426 -4.44 -20.94 -19.50
N ASP A 427 -5.69 -20.52 -19.37
CA ASP A 427 -6.83 -21.18 -20.02
C ASP A 427 -6.74 -21.06 -21.56
N TYR A 428 -6.40 -19.88 -22.05
CA TYR A 428 -6.29 -19.61 -23.48
C TYR A 428 -5.07 -20.32 -24.12
N ALA A 429 -3.90 -20.35 -23.46
CA ALA A 429 -2.66 -20.92 -23.98
C ALA A 429 -1.96 -21.83 -22.94
N PRO A 430 -2.48 -23.05 -22.71
CA PRO A 430 -2.08 -23.90 -21.59
C PRO A 430 -0.61 -24.35 -21.60
N GLU A 431 0.01 -24.38 -22.77
CA GLU A 431 1.37 -24.88 -22.98
C GLU A 431 2.42 -23.76 -23.15
N VAL A 432 2.01 -22.48 -23.05
CA VAL A 432 2.93 -21.36 -23.19
C VAL A 432 3.54 -21.03 -21.82
N PRO A 433 4.88 -20.90 -21.71
CA PRO A 433 5.53 -20.45 -20.48
C PRO A 433 5.00 -19.08 -20.04
N LEU A 434 4.54 -18.98 -18.79
CA LEU A 434 3.91 -17.78 -18.25
C LEU A 434 4.71 -17.24 -17.07
N ILE A 435 5.26 -16.04 -17.24
CA ILE A 435 6.17 -15.38 -16.30
C ILE A 435 5.46 -14.12 -15.79
N ALA A 436 5.26 -13.98 -14.49
CA ALA A 436 4.51 -12.87 -13.91
C ALA A 436 5.39 -11.98 -13.02
N ARG A 437 5.23 -10.67 -13.19
CA ARG A 437 5.59 -9.69 -12.16
C ARG A 437 4.55 -9.74 -11.05
N VAL A 438 5.02 -9.57 -9.82
CA VAL A 438 4.17 -9.35 -8.64
C VAL A 438 4.64 -8.07 -7.95
N ASN A 439 3.72 -7.30 -7.36
CA ASN A 439 4.07 -6.15 -6.55
C ASN A 439 4.34 -6.60 -5.11
N LEU A 440 3.39 -7.28 -4.48
CA LEU A 440 3.49 -7.71 -3.08
C LEU A 440 3.93 -9.17 -2.95
N ALA A 441 4.93 -9.42 -2.10
CA ALA A 441 5.47 -10.76 -1.86
C ALA A 441 4.40 -11.81 -1.48
N PRO A 442 3.39 -11.51 -0.62
CA PRO A 442 2.35 -12.47 -0.26
C PRO A 442 1.47 -12.94 -1.44
N ASN A 443 1.42 -12.19 -2.54
CA ASN A 443 0.61 -12.54 -3.70
C ASN A 443 1.31 -13.53 -4.65
N VAL A 444 2.62 -13.75 -4.51
CA VAL A 444 3.39 -14.67 -5.37
C VAL A 444 2.75 -16.07 -5.42
N ALA A 445 2.36 -16.61 -4.27
CA ALA A 445 1.70 -17.91 -4.19
C ALA A 445 0.37 -17.97 -4.98
N ARG A 446 -0.38 -16.86 -5.03
CA ARG A 446 -1.64 -16.77 -5.77
C ARG A 446 -1.43 -16.80 -7.28
N LEU A 447 -0.35 -16.18 -7.78
CA LEU A 447 0.00 -16.27 -9.21
C LEU A 447 0.39 -17.69 -9.61
N TYR A 448 1.16 -18.39 -8.79
CA TYR A 448 1.48 -19.80 -9.04
C TYR A 448 0.21 -20.66 -9.05
N GLN A 449 -0.70 -20.46 -8.09
CA GLN A 449 -2.00 -21.17 -8.06
C GLN A 449 -2.87 -20.85 -9.29
N ALA A 450 -2.86 -19.61 -9.77
CA ALA A 450 -3.56 -19.20 -10.99
C ALA A 450 -2.94 -19.78 -12.28
N GLY A 451 -1.72 -20.30 -12.20
CA GLY A 451 -1.07 -21.02 -13.28
C GLY A 451 0.16 -20.36 -13.88
N ALA A 452 0.77 -19.36 -13.22
CA ALA A 452 2.08 -18.86 -13.62
C ALA A 452 3.14 -19.96 -13.46
N ASP A 453 4.09 -20.05 -14.39
CA ASP A 453 5.26 -20.95 -14.27
C ASP A 453 6.38 -20.31 -13.46
N PHE A 454 6.43 -18.98 -13.43
CA PHE A 454 7.36 -18.21 -12.63
C PHE A 454 6.72 -16.89 -12.20
N ALA A 455 6.91 -16.49 -10.95
CA ALA A 455 6.43 -15.21 -10.45
C ALA A 455 7.50 -14.57 -9.55
N LEU A 456 7.76 -13.28 -9.73
CA LEU A 456 8.77 -12.56 -8.94
C LEU A 456 8.24 -11.21 -8.47
N SER A 457 8.43 -10.92 -7.17
CA SER A 457 7.93 -9.71 -6.52
C SER A 457 8.95 -8.58 -6.53
N VAL A 458 8.51 -7.36 -6.84
CA VAL A 458 9.31 -6.12 -6.64
C VAL A 458 9.71 -5.98 -5.17
N GLY A 459 8.77 -6.18 -4.25
CA GLY A 459 9.01 -6.14 -2.80
C GLY A 459 10.09 -7.10 -2.34
N GLN A 460 10.08 -8.34 -2.83
CA GLN A 460 11.13 -9.31 -2.48
C GLN A 460 12.51 -8.86 -2.98
N VAL A 461 12.60 -8.41 -4.24
CA VAL A 461 13.87 -7.93 -4.82
C VAL A 461 14.38 -6.71 -4.06
N ALA A 462 13.52 -5.72 -3.80
CA ALA A 462 13.87 -4.52 -3.06
C ALA A 462 14.27 -4.82 -1.61
N GLY A 463 13.47 -5.62 -0.90
CA GLY A 463 13.74 -6.02 0.48
C GLY A 463 15.06 -6.77 0.63
N GLN A 464 15.38 -7.68 -0.30
CA GLN A 464 16.67 -8.38 -0.30
C GLN A 464 17.84 -7.43 -0.55
N ILE A 465 17.73 -6.55 -1.57
CA ILE A 465 18.78 -5.57 -1.86
C ILE A 465 19.04 -4.65 -0.67
N LEU A 466 17.97 -4.18 -0.01
CA LEU A 466 18.09 -3.25 1.12
C LEU A 466 18.51 -3.94 2.42
N ALA A 467 18.13 -5.19 2.68
CA ALA A 467 18.50 -5.89 3.91
C ALA A 467 19.98 -6.31 3.98
N HIS A 468 20.66 -6.41 2.83
CA HIS A 468 22.08 -6.78 2.75
C HIS A 468 23.05 -5.58 2.80
N HIS A 469 22.53 -4.37 2.98
CA HIS A 469 23.29 -3.11 3.01
C HIS A 469 22.94 -2.30 4.26
#